data_AF-A0A1F9MDU0-F1
#
_entry.id   AF-A0A1F9MDU0-F1
#
_cell.length_a   1.000
_cell.length_b   1.000
_cell.length_c   1.000
_cell.angle_alpha   90.00
_cell.angle_beta   90.00
_cell.angle_gamma   90.00
#
_symmetry.space_group_name_H-M   'P 1'
#
loop_
_entity.id
_entity.type
_entity.pdbx_description
1 polymer ?
#
loop_
_entity_poly.entity_id
_entity_poly.type
_entity_poly.pdbx_seq_one_letter_code
_entity_poly.pdbx_strand_id
1 'polypeptide(L)'
;MTEPESLLEEELLIVRHSGEIPEIAFHSALYYLCEDPAGPRLTLRQKDLFLLRQEVVARYRKLLARDLNPKNRDTRTYRGLKRCIFNWERLGKFYARQELEIEPILRLEIAEALCCFLHQEANEVRAGLRQSCLNCTKEELDTFAREIGVLPERLPKDIRMLFS
;
A
#
# COMPACT_ATOMS: atom_id res chain seq x y z
N MET A 1 -18.74 24.39 -11.04
CA MET A 1 -17.36 23.89 -10.93
C MET A 1 -16.48 24.81 -11.76
N THR A 2 -15.44 25.36 -11.17
CA THR A 2 -14.48 26.23 -11.87
C THR A 2 -13.44 25.38 -12.60
N GLU A 3 -12.80 25.91 -13.65
CA GLU A 3 -11.73 25.18 -14.36
C GLU A 3 -10.60 24.69 -13.43
N PRO A 4 -10.12 25.48 -12.44
CA PRO A 4 -9.13 25.00 -11.48
C PRO A 4 -9.60 23.82 -10.61
N GLU A 5 -10.89 23.77 -10.26
CA GLU A 5 -11.45 22.66 -9.49
C GLU A 5 -11.51 21.39 -10.34
N SER A 6 -11.90 21.50 -11.62
CA SER A 6 -11.92 20.37 -12.56
C SER A 6 -10.54 19.77 -12.76
N LEU A 7 -9.51 20.62 -12.93
CA LEU A 7 -8.12 20.17 -13.10
C LEU A 7 -7.60 19.45 -11.86
N LEU A 8 -7.91 19.96 -10.67
CA LEU A 8 -7.54 19.29 -9.42
C LEU A 8 -8.23 17.91 -9.30
N GLU A 9 -9.51 17.81 -9.64
CA GLU A 9 -10.25 16.54 -9.64
C GLU A 9 -9.64 15.51 -10.59
N GLU A 10 -9.21 15.93 -11.78
CA GLU A 10 -8.51 15.07 -12.74
C GLU A 10 -7.19 14.54 -12.16
N GLU A 11 -6.37 15.42 -11.58
CA GLU A 11 -5.10 15.02 -10.96
C GLU A 11 -5.30 14.09 -9.75
N LEU A 12 -6.35 14.31 -8.94
CA LEU A 12 -6.72 13.40 -7.86
C LEU A 12 -7.01 11.99 -8.39
N LEU A 13 -7.75 11.88 -9.49
CA LEU A 13 -8.02 10.59 -10.14
C LEU A 13 -6.74 9.95 -10.68
N ILE A 14 -5.85 10.73 -11.31
CA ILE A 14 -4.57 10.23 -11.81
C ILE A 14 -3.73 9.64 -10.67
N VAL A 15 -3.61 10.34 -9.55
CA VAL A 15 -2.90 9.85 -8.36
C VAL A 15 -3.55 8.57 -7.81
N ARG A 16 -4.88 8.56 -7.66
CA ARG A 16 -5.66 7.42 -7.14
C ARG A 16 -5.50 6.15 -7.97
N HIS A 17 -5.32 6.30 -9.27
CA HIS A 17 -5.25 5.21 -10.25
C HIS A 17 -3.85 4.96 -10.81
N SER A 18 -2.84 5.63 -10.24
CA SER A 18 -1.43 5.52 -10.61
C SER A 18 -0.83 4.11 -10.40
N GLY A 19 0.42 3.90 -10.80
CA GLY A 19 1.09 2.59 -10.74
C GLY A 19 1.46 2.10 -9.33
N GLU A 20 2.62 1.43 -9.23
CA GLU A 20 3.15 0.86 -7.98
C GLU A 20 3.88 1.89 -7.10
N ILE A 21 4.02 3.14 -7.57
CA ILE A 21 4.72 4.23 -6.89
C ILE A 21 3.87 5.50 -7.01
N PRO A 22 2.78 5.63 -6.23
CA PRO A 22 1.86 6.76 -6.33
C PRO A 22 2.49 8.13 -6.04
N GLU A 23 3.63 8.20 -5.36
CA GLU A 23 4.34 9.46 -5.13
C GLU A 23 4.84 10.07 -6.43
N ILE A 24 5.19 9.27 -7.44
CA ILE A 24 5.59 9.80 -8.75
C ILE A 24 4.42 10.57 -9.36
N ALA A 25 3.21 10.01 -9.31
CA ALA A 25 2.00 10.69 -9.80
C ALA A 25 1.69 11.93 -8.97
N PHE A 26 1.83 11.85 -7.64
CA PHE A 26 1.65 13.00 -6.75
C PHE A 26 2.61 14.17 -7.08
N HIS A 27 3.90 13.88 -7.25
CA HIS A 27 4.87 14.92 -7.60
C HIS A 27 4.65 15.45 -9.03
N SER A 28 4.20 14.59 -9.95
CA SER A 28 3.83 15.02 -11.31
C SER A 28 2.63 15.96 -11.29
N ALA A 29 1.61 15.66 -10.49
CA ALA A 29 0.44 16.51 -10.29
C ALA A 29 0.84 17.88 -9.71
N LEU A 30 1.70 17.91 -8.68
CA LEU A 30 2.20 19.16 -8.11
C LEU A 30 2.95 20.00 -9.14
N TYR A 31 3.84 19.38 -9.92
CA TYR A 31 4.59 20.07 -10.96
C TYR A 31 3.67 20.64 -12.04
N TYR A 32 2.76 19.82 -12.58
CA TYR A 32 1.80 20.27 -13.58
C TYR A 32 0.93 21.42 -13.07
N LEU A 33 0.32 21.26 -11.90
CA LEU A 33 -0.61 22.24 -11.35
C LEU A 33 0.08 23.57 -10.99
N CYS A 34 1.32 23.55 -10.51
CA CYS A 34 1.96 24.74 -9.90
C CYS A 34 3.11 25.33 -10.71
N GLU A 35 3.90 24.50 -11.40
CA GLU A 35 5.24 24.87 -11.89
C GLU A 35 5.35 24.85 -13.41
N ASP A 36 4.65 23.93 -14.08
CA ASP A 36 4.76 23.75 -15.53
C ASP A 36 4.39 25.03 -16.28
N PRO A 37 5.29 25.60 -17.12
CA PRO A 37 4.98 26.78 -17.93
C PRO A 37 3.80 26.59 -18.88
N ALA A 38 3.53 25.35 -19.29
CA ALA A 38 2.37 24.97 -20.11
C ALA A 38 1.15 24.53 -19.27
N GLY A 39 1.31 24.41 -17.94
CA GLY A 39 0.26 24.06 -17.00
C GLY A 39 -0.51 25.28 -16.46
N PRO A 40 -1.47 25.06 -15.55
CA PRO A 40 -2.37 26.11 -15.06
C PRO A 40 -1.73 27.09 -14.06
N ARG A 41 -0.53 26.80 -13.53
CA ARG A 41 0.21 27.67 -12.58
C ARG A 41 -0.63 28.14 -11.39
N LEU A 42 -1.38 27.20 -10.81
CA LEU A 42 -2.22 27.41 -9.65
C LEU A 42 -1.39 27.55 -8.38
N THR A 43 -1.92 28.32 -7.43
CA THR A 43 -1.45 28.28 -6.05
C THR A 43 -2.39 27.37 -5.25
N LEU A 44 -1.93 26.17 -4.92
CA LEU A 44 -2.72 25.19 -4.18
C LEU A 44 -2.87 25.59 -2.72
N ARG A 45 -4.09 25.46 -2.17
CA ARG A 45 -4.34 25.64 -0.74
C ARG A 45 -3.95 24.36 0.00
N GLN A 46 -3.77 24.48 1.32
CA GLN A 46 -3.48 23.33 2.17
C GLN A 46 -4.52 22.20 2.06
N LYS A 47 -5.80 22.54 1.86
CA LYS A 47 -6.84 21.54 1.62
C LYS A 47 -6.66 20.78 0.30
N ASP A 48 -6.17 21.44 -0.75
CA ASP A 48 -5.99 20.84 -2.07
C ASP A 48 -4.79 19.87 -2.03
N LEU A 49 -3.70 20.28 -1.35
CA LEU A 49 -2.55 19.42 -1.05
C LEU A 49 -2.94 18.21 -0.19
N PHE A 50 -3.81 18.41 0.81
CA PHE A 50 -4.32 17.33 1.64
C PHE A 50 -5.08 16.29 0.82
N LEU A 51 -5.94 16.71 -0.11
CA LEU A 51 -6.67 15.79 -1.00
C LEU A 51 -5.70 14.96 -1.87
N LEU A 52 -4.68 15.60 -2.47
CA LEU A 52 -3.68 14.90 -3.27
C LEU A 52 -2.92 13.85 -2.44
N ARG A 53 -2.56 14.17 -1.20
CA ARG A 53 -1.92 13.22 -0.27
C ARG A 53 -2.85 12.06 0.08
N GLN A 54 -4.14 12.32 0.29
CA GLN A 54 -5.14 11.29 0.57
C GLN A 54 -5.24 10.28 -0.57
N GLU A 55 -5.15 10.71 -1.83
CA GLU A 55 -5.19 9.79 -2.97
C GLU A 55 -3.91 8.92 -3.08
N VAL A 56 -2.74 9.42 -2.64
CA VAL A 56 -1.53 8.59 -2.49
C VAL A 56 -1.76 7.48 -1.47
N VAL A 57 -2.29 7.82 -0.29
CA VAL A 57 -2.59 6.86 0.78
C VAL A 57 -3.65 5.86 0.31
N ALA A 58 -4.71 6.33 -0.35
CA ALA A 58 -5.77 5.47 -0.89
C ALA A 58 -5.21 4.49 -1.94
N ARG A 59 -4.27 4.92 -2.77
CA ARG A 59 -3.59 4.03 -3.72
C ARG A 59 -2.74 3.01 -3.01
N TYR A 60 -1.94 3.40 -2.02
CA TYR A 60 -1.15 2.46 -1.23
C TYR A 60 -2.00 1.42 -0.51
N ARG A 61 -3.10 1.84 0.12
CA ARG A 61 -4.06 0.93 0.76
C ARG A 61 -4.60 -0.12 -0.22
N LYS A 62 -4.91 0.26 -1.47
CA LYS A 62 -5.31 -0.68 -2.52
C LYS A 62 -4.20 -1.67 -2.90
N LEU A 63 -2.95 -1.20 -3.00
CA LEU A 63 -1.81 -2.07 -3.33
C LEU A 63 -1.54 -3.10 -2.22
N LEU A 64 -1.57 -2.67 -0.95
CA LEU A 64 -1.40 -3.54 0.21
C LEU A 64 -2.54 -4.57 0.29
N ALA A 65 -3.78 -4.13 0.17
CA ALA A 65 -4.95 -5.02 0.17
C ALA A 65 -4.92 -6.02 -1.00
N ARG A 66 -4.41 -5.62 -2.17
CA ARG A 66 -4.23 -6.53 -3.31
C ARG A 66 -3.27 -7.67 -2.96
N ASP A 67 -2.12 -7.33 -2.38
CA ASP A 67 -1.05 -8.30 -2.11
C ASP A 67 -1.28 -9.12 -0.83
N LEU A 68 -2.23 -8.71 0.03
CA LEU A 68 -2.68 -9.46 1.21
C LEU A 68 -4.03 -10.18 1.02
N ASN A 69 -4.58 -10.21 -0.19
CA ASN A 69 -5.82 -10.93 -0.46
C ASN A 69 -5.53 -12.33 -1.02
N PRO A 70 -5.88 -13.42 -0.29
CA PRO A 70 -5.66 -14.79 -0.76
C PRO A 70 -6.28 -15.10 -2.12
N LYS A 71 -7.42 -14.46 -2.45
CA LYS A 71 -8.09 -14.66 -3.75
C LYS A 71 -7.26 -14.16 -4.94
N ASN A 72 -6.32 -13.25 -4.70
CA ASN A 72 -5.48 -12.71 -5.76
C ASN A 72 -4.29 -13.60 -6.08
N ARG A 73 -3.90 -14.51 -5.19
CA ARG A 73 -2.66 -15.32 -5.29
C ARG A 73 -2.42 -15.91 -6.70
N ASP A 74 -3.45 -16.44 -7.33
CA ASP A 74 -3.35 -17.11 -8.64
C ASP A 74 -3.63 -16.17 -9.83
N THR A 75 -3.79 -14.87 -9.57
CA THR A 75 -4.08 -13.86 -10.59
C THR A 75 -2.82 -13.13 -11.01
N ARG A 76 -2.82 -12.60 -12.24
CA ARG A 76 -1.70 -11.80 -12.78
C ARG A 76 -1.43 -10.50 -12.00
N THR A 77 -2.37 -10.07 -11.16
CA THR A 77 -2.25 -8.83 -10.39
C THR A 77 -1.52 -9.04 -9.07
N TYR A 78 -1.42 -10.28 -8.57
CA TYR A 78 -0.68 -10.57 -7.35
C TYR A 78 0.82 -10.38 -7.55
N ARG A 79 1.43 -9.63 -6.64
CA ARG A 79 2.88 -9.34 -6.66
C ARG A 79 3.65 -9.98 -5.51
N GLY A 80 2.93 -10.57 -4.56
CA GLY A 80 3.53 -11.25 -3.40
C GLY A 80 3.77 -10.35 -2.19
N LEU A 81 3.96 -11.01 -1.05
CA LEU A 81 4.18 -10.36 0.24
C LEU A 81 5.41 -9.43 0.24
N LYS A 82 6.46 -9.77 -0.50
CA LYS A 82 7.63 -8.89 -0.65
C LYS A 82 7.28 -7.52 -1.25
N ARG A 83 6.36 -7.49 -2.22
CA ARG A 83 5.88 -6.21 -2.79
C ARG A 83 5.02 -5.43 -1.79
N CYS A 84 4.20 -6.14 -1.01
CA CYS A 84 3.44 -5.54 0.09
C CYS A 84 4.36 -4.82 1.08
N ILE A 85 5.43 -5.49 1.54
CA ILE A 85 6.42 -4.93 2.48
C ILE A 85 7.05 -3.65 1.90
N PHE A 86 7.53 -3.69 0.67
CA PHE A 86 8.11 -2.49 0.04
C PHE A 86 7.11 -1.34 -0.12
N ASN A 87 5.84 -1.63 -0.40
CA ASN A 87 4.81 -0.60 -0.49
C ASN A 87 4.47 -0.02 0.89
N TRP A 88 4.53 -0.83 1.95
CA TRP A 88 4.39 -0.35 3.33
C TRP A 88 5.54 0.58 3.73
N GLU A 89 6.78 0.19 3.45
CA GLU A 89 7.96 1.03 3.72
C GLU A 89 7.89 2.37 2.98
N ARG A 90 7.45 2.36 1.72
CA ARG A 90 7.29 3.59 0.94
C ARG A 90 6.20 4.47 1.49
N LEU A 91 5.07 3.90 1.91
CA LEU A 91 4.01 4.62 2.61
C LEU A 91 4.56 5.29 3.88
N GLY A 92 5.33 4.58 4.70
CA GLY A 92 5.97 5.16 5.88
C GLY A 92 6.90 6.33 5.54
N LYS A 93 7.73 6.19 4.50
CA LYS A 93 8.60 7.27 4.00
C LYS A 93 7.78 8.46 3.47
N PHE A 94 6.65 8.20 2.81
CA PHE A 94 5.74 9.24 2.34
C PHE A 94 5.17 10.03 3.53
N TYR A 95 4.60 9.36 4.53
CA TYR A 95 4.10 9.97 5.76
C TYR A 95 5.17 10.81 6.48
N ALA A 96 6.36 10.26 6.67
CA ALA A 96 7.47 10.95 7.32
C ALA A 96 7.87 12.26 6.61
N ARG A 97 7.90 12.27 5.27
CA ARG A 97 8.18 13.49 4.48
C ARG A 97 7.09 14.55 4.58
N GLN A 98 5.87 14.15 4.93
CA GLN A 98 4.76 15.07 5.16
C GLN A 98 4.64 15.47 6.64
N GLU A 99 5.56 15.03 7.52
CA GLU A 99 5.48 15.22 8.97
C GLU A 99 4.17 14.66 9.56
N LEU A 100 3.70 13.54 8.99
CA LEU A 100 2.49 12.84 9.41
C LEU A 100 2.83 11.45 9.95
N GLU A 101 1.92 10.91 10.75
CA GLU A 101 1.99 9.54 11.26
C GLU A 101 0.96 8.65 10.56
N ILE A 102 1.31 7.39 10.34
CA ILE A 102 0.37 6.41 9.75
C ILE A 102 -0.81 6.22 10.68
N GLU A 103 -2.02 6.41 10.14
CA GLU A 103 -3.27 6.26 10.86
C GLU A 103 -3.38 4.89 11.53
N PRO A 104 -3.72 4.81 12.83
CA PRO A 104 -3.83 3.54 13.56
C PRO A 104 -4.80 2.55 12.90
N ILE A 105 -5.89 3.04 12.30
CA ILE A 105 -6.88 2.20 11.64
C ILE A 105 -6.30 1.49 10.41
N LEU A 106 -5.49 2.18 9.60
CA LEU A 106 -4.85 1.57 8.44
C LEU A 106 -3.87 0.47 8.89
N ARG A 107 -3.09 0.74 9.93
CA ARG A 107 -2.18 -0.26 10.52
C ARG A 107 -2.94 -1.52 10.97
N LEU A 108 -4.07 -1.36 11.65
CA LEU A 108 -4.92 -2.46 12.10
C LEU A 108 -5.47 -3.28 10.93
N GLU A 109 -5.96 -2.62 9.87
CA GLU A 109 -6.49 -3.30 8.68
C GLU A 109 -5.42 -4.15 7.97
N ILE A 110 -4.20 -3.62 7.83
CA ILE A 110 -3.10 -4.36 7.22
C ILE A 110 -2.69 -5.54 8.10
N ALA A 111 -2.68 -5.37 9.43
CA ALA A 111 -2.40 -6.44 10.39
C ALA A 111 -3.43 -7.58 10.29
N GLU A 112 -4.72 -7.25 10.22
CA GLU A 112 -5.80 -8.23 10.05
C GLU A 112 -5.70 -8.95 8.71
N ALA A 113 -5.47 -8.21 7.61
CA ALA A 113 -5.31 -8.80 6.28
C ALA A 113 -4.10 -9.77 6.24
N LEU A 114 -2.97 -9.39 6.84
CA LEU A 114 -1.79 -10.25 6.93
C LEU A 114 -2.09 -11.53 7.73
N CYS A 115 -2.76 -11.41 8.88
CA CYS A 115 -3.12 -12.58 9.69
C CYS A 115 -4.01 -13.54 8.91
N CYS A 116 -5.06 -13.03 8.26
CA CYS A 116 -5.97 -13.83 7.43
C CYS A 116 -5.22 -14.53 6.28
N PHE A 117 -4.36 -13.79 5.59
CA PHE A 117 -3.55 -14.30 4.49
C PHE A 117 -2.65 -15.46 4.94
N LEU A 118 -1.89 -15.27 6.01
CA LEU A 118 -0.94 -16.28 6.50
C LEU A 118 -1.65 -17.53 7.04
N HIS A 119 -2.79 -17.39 7.72
CA HIS A 119 -3.56 -18.53 8.19
C HIS A 119 -4.12 -19.36 7.05
N GLN A 120 -4.69 -18.71 6.03
CA GLN A 120 -5.19 -19.42 4.87
C GLN A 120 -4.06 -20.15 4.15
N GLU A 121 -2.94 -19.46 3.92
CA GLU A 121 -1.76 -20.05 3.27
C GLU A 121 -1.22 -21.25 4.05
N ALA A 122 -1.06 -21.13 5.37
CA ALA A 122 -0.61 -22.24 6.22
C ALA A 122 -1.58 -23.44 6.18
N ASN A 123 -2.88 -23.20 6.15
CA ASN A 123 -3.88 -24.26 6.07
C ASN A 123 -3.82 -24.99 4.72
N GLU A 124 -3.69 -24.25 3.61
CA GLU A 124 -3.60 -24.84 2.27
C GLU A 124 -2.31 -25.64 2.08
N VAL A 125 -1.17 -25.14 2.57
CA VAL A 125 0.11 -25.85 2.50
C VAL A 125 0.09 -27.09 3.39
N ARG A 126 -0.45 -26.99 4.62
CA ARG A 126 -0.57 -28.14 5.55
C ARG A 126 -1.45 -29.24 4.99
N ALA A 127 -2.54 -28.88 4.32
CA ALA A 127 -3.44 -29.82 3.66
C ALA A 127 -2.84 -30.44 2.37
N GLY A 128 -1.63 -30.04 1.98
CA GLY A 128 -0.98 -30.51 0.75
C GLY A 128 -1.68 -30.04 -0.52
N LEU A 129 -2.57 -29.05 -0.42
CA LEU A 129 -3.32 -28.55 -1.58
C LEU A 129 -2.39 -27.80 -2.52
N ARG A 130 -1.40 -27.10 -1.96
CA ARG A 130 -0.56 -26.13 -2.68
C ARG A 130 0.81 -25.96 -2.01
N GLN A 131 1.81 -25.54 -2.77
CA GLN A 131 3.07 -25.01 -2.22
C GLN A 131 2.90 -23.58 -1.74
N SER A 132 3.81 -23.09 -0.89
CA SER A 132 3.74 -21.71 -0.43
C SER A 132 4.00 -20.70 -1.55
N CYS A 133 3.29 -19.57 -1.53
CA CYS A 133 3.51 -18.43 -2.39
C CYS A 133 4.31 -17.29 -1.73
N LEU A 134 4.80 -17.48 -0.50
CA LEU A 134 5.64 -16.48 0.15
C LEU A 134 6.92 -16.26 -0.64
N ASN A 135 7.15 -15.00 -1.01
CA ASN A 135 8.32 -14.56 -1.78
C ASN A 135 9.23 -13.60 -1.01
N CYS A 136 9.06 -13.53 0.32
CA CYS A 136 9.92 -12.78 1.24
C CYS A 136 10.66 -13.75 2.16
N THR A 137 11.70 -13.28 2.86
CA THR A 137 12.36 -14.06 3.91
C THR A 137 11.53 -14.07 5.20
N LYS A 138 11.90 -14.96 6.13
CA LYS A 138 11.26 -15.00 7.45
C LYS A 138 11.52 -13.71 8.24
N GLU A 139 12.72 -13.16 8.12
CA GLU A 139 13.16 -11.93 8.77
C GLU A 139 12.40 -10.71 8.23
N GLU A 140 12.19 -10.66 6.91
CA GLU A 140 11.37 -9.62 6.26
C GLU A 140 9.93 -9.66 6.80
N LEU A 141 9.32 -10.85 6.89
CA LEU A 141 7.98 -10.99 7.45
C LEU A 141 7.93 -10.61 8.94
N ASP A 142 8.91 -11.04 9.75
CA ASP A 142 8.92 -10.76 11.19
C ASP A 142 9.10 -9.28 11.49
N THR A 143 9.89 -8.58 10.68
CA THR A 143 10.05 -7.13 10.76
C THR A 143 8.73 -6.45 10.42
N PHE A 144 8.13 -6.79 9.28
CA PHE A 144 6.86 -6.22 8.84
C PHE A 144 5.72 -6.47 9.84
N ALA A 145 5.58 -7.70 10.33
CA ALA A 145 4.56 -8.07 11.32
C ALA A 145 4.69 -7.23 12.60
N ARG A 146 5.91 -7.01 13.09
CA ARG A 146 6.18 -6.18 14.26
C ARG A 146 5.83 -4.72 14.02
N GLU A 147 6.21 -4.16 12.87
CA GLU A 147 5.93 -2.77 12.50
C GLU A 147 4.43 -2.46 12.43
N ILE A 148 3.63 -3.42 11.94
CA ILE A 148 2.17 -3.28 11.88
C ILE A 148 1.47 -3.74 13.17
N GLY A 149 2.20 -4.17 14.19
CA GLY A 149 1.65 -4.54 15.50
C GLY A 149 0.99 -5.92 15.56
N VAL A 150 1.35 -6.84 14.66
CA VAL A 150 0.94 -8.25 14.76
C VAL A 150 1.75 -8.94 15.85
N LEU A 151 1.05 -9.45 16.86
CA LEU A 151 1.64 -10.26 17.91
C LEU A 151 1.97 -11.67 17.40
N PRO A 152 3.06 -12.31 17.88
CA PRO A 152 3.44 -13.66 17.44
C PRO A 152 2.34 -14.72 17.59
N GLU A 153 1.47 -14.58 18.59
CA GLU A 153 0.37 -15.53 18.87
C GLU A 153 -0.74 -15.46 17.83
N ARG A 154 -0.81 -14.36 17.07
CA ARG A 154 -1.74 -14.20 15.94
C ARG A 154 -1.17 -14.74 14.63
N LEU A 155 0.07 -15.21 14.61
CA LEU A 155 0.65 -15.87 13.44
C LEU A 155 0.38 -17.38 13.48
N PRO A 156 0.32 -18.06 12.33
CA PRO A 156 0.19 -19.52 12.30
C PRO A 156 1.33 -20.19 13.09
N LYS A 157 1.02 -21.16 13.94
CA LYS A 157 2.04 -21.88 14.75
C LYS A 157 3.13 -22.53 13.88
N ASP A 158 2.73 -23.02 12.72
CA ASP A 158 3.61 -23.75 11.79
C ASP A 158 4.17 -22.83 10.70
N ILE A 159 4.18 -21.50 10.89
CA ILE A 159 4.55 -20.53 9.85
C ILE A 159 5.91 -20.80 9.18
N ARG A 160 6.82 -21.48 9.88
CA ARG A 160 8.13 -21.90 9.32
C ARG A 160 7.98 -22.78 8.08
N MET A 161 6.90 -23.56 7.96
CA MET A 161 6.65 -24.41 6.79
C MET A 161 6.36 -23.63 5.50
N LEU A 162 6.05 -22.33 5.62
CA LEU A 162 5.82 -21.44 4.48
C LEU A 162 7.13 -20.93 3.86
N PHE A 163 8.27 -21.16 4.53
CA PHE A 163 9.58 -20.76 4.06
C PHE A 163 10.36 -22.01 3.68
N SER A 164 10.45 -22.27 2.38
CA SER A 164 11.18 -23.39 1.78
C SER A 164 12.48 -22.95 1.14
#